data_AF-A0A3A4WYA5-F1
#
_entry.id   AF-A0A3A4WYA5-F1
#
_cell.length_a   1.000
_cell.length_b   1.000
_cell.length_c   1.000
_cell.angle_alpha   90.00
_cell.angle_beta   90.00
_cell.angle_gamma   90.00
#
_symmetry.space_group_name_H-M   'P 1'
#
loop_
_entity.id
_entity.type
_entity.pdbx_description
1 polymer ?
#
loop_
_entity_poly.entity_id
_entity_poly.type
_entity_poly.pdbx_seq_one_letter_code
_entity_poly.pdbx_strand_id
1 'polypeptide(L)'
;MGNYYLRVEAVNLGNSVYDTGDISTIRGGSFLLLDAVNELANSLKFLEKLSTGASTGLFLIQNGTSPRDAENEVRAFLWEKTGGHATFVVNSIDAGSMSFKEIHESLFAANRWSQFQELTIPWRGGWKASEGPCALDGVRPGTEAVKFPEGDVKKLSPPVLFRRQMGQKLRNNIYARILKRNPKSLPAFTDNLEDLSEDPDQGNLNGKIAYIYIDGNKFGSIRDTFCLSENFLKDFDRAVQEEFRAPLLERLITSMETDSVSKTGENKLRLETLLWGGDEIEWVVPAWKAWHVLRIFYEFNPPPELKDAGIPLTHTAGVVFCHHNAPILQIRKMAHDLVDLAKSTISGIPDTREKGDIIQYLILESFDMIEGNIKAFFPDYYRPAAHTDFLIRGQDLKRIAELMESLRSYFPHGKVYEIIEAVRKGQDVGPIRDRGISDCPAAAKSVLQSALDGILGGNPGRWLMIADLWDYAKEV
;
A
#
# COMPACT_ATOMS: atom_id res chain seq x y z
N MET A 1 -31.59 -10.21 -29.77
CA MET A 1 -30.50 -10.94 -29.10
C MET A 1 -30.17 -10.16 -27.84
N GLY A 2 -30.07 -10.81 -26.69
CA GLY A 2 -29.81 -10.14 -25.41
C GLY A 2 -28.37 -9.61 -25.34
N ASN A 3 -28.17 -8.49 -24.66
CA ASN A 3 -26.84 -7.98 -24.33
C ASN A 3 -26.45 -8.58 -22.98
N TYR A 4 -25.49 -9.50 -22.97
CA TYR A 4 -25.07 -10.15 -21.73
C TYR A 4 -23.84 -9.47 -21.15
N TYR A 5 -23.91 -9.11 -19.88
CA TYR A 5 -22.79 -8.55 -19.14
C TYR A 5 -22.22 -9.60 -18.21
N LEU A 6 -20.91 -9.61 -18.04
CA LEU A 6 -20.18 -10.55 -17.19
C LEU A 6 -19.27 -9.78 -16.26
N ARG A 7 -19.33 -10.10 -14.96
CA ARG A 7 -18.44 -9.57 -13.94
C ARG A 7 -17.54 -10.66 -13.39
N VAL A 8 -16.26 -10.35 -13.28
CA VAL A 8 -15.23 -11.18 -12.64
C VAL A 8 -14.71 -10.45 -11.42
N GLU A 9 -14.51 -11.16 -10.32
CA GLU A 9 -13.83 -10.61 -9.15
C GLU A 9 -13.01 -11.69 -8.43
N ALA A 10 -11.73 -11.40 -8.17
CA ALA A 10 -10.91 -12.22 -7.28
C ALA A 10 -11.38 -12.03 -5.83
N VAL A 11 -11.60 -13.14 -5.12
CA VAL A 11 -12.09 -13.14 -3.73
C VAL A 11 -11.10 -13.84 -2.81
N ASN A 12 -11.31 -13.69 -1.49
CA ASN A 12 -10.48 -14.33 -0.46
C ASN A 12 -8.98 -13.99 -0.55
N LEU A 13 -8.65 -12.76 -0.95
CA LEU A 13 -7.26 -12.29 -1.17
C LEU A 13 -6.34 -12.51 0.03
N GLY A 14 -6.87 -12.37 1.26
CA GLY A 14 -6.14 -12.70 2.49
C GLY A 14 -5.54 -14.11 2.49
N ASN A 15 -6.24 -15.08 1.90
CA ASN A 15 -5.85 -16.49 1.90
C ASN A 15 -5.14 -16.94 0.60
N SER A 16 -5.01 -16.04 -0.38
CA SER A 16 -4.39 -16.32 -1.68
C SER A 16 -3.19 -15.42 -2.00
N VAL A 17 -3.03 -14.30 -1.28
CA VAL A 17 -1.90 -13.36 -1.42
C VAL A 17 -1.12 -13.24 -0.10
N TYR A 18 -1.83 -13.09 1.03
CA TYR A 18 -1.24 -12.73 2.32
C TYR A 18 -1.22 -13.87 3.35
N ASP A 19 -1.34 -15.10 2.86
CA ASP A 19 -1.24 -16.32 3.66
C ASP A 19 0.21 -16.69 4.01
N THR A 20 1.18 -15.84 3.68
CA THR A 20 2.60 -16.09 3.88
C THR A 20 3.37 -14.80 4.15
N GLY A 21 4.47 -14.87 4.89
CA GLY A 21 5.41 -13.76 5.07
C GLY A 21 6.47 -13.64 3.98
N ASP A 22 6.50 -14.56 3.01
CA ASP A 22 7.48 -14.50 1.91
C ASP A 22 7.09 -13.46 0.86
N ILE A 23 7.87 -12.39 0.77
CA ILE A 23 7.63 -11.24 -0.11
C ILE A 23 7.53 -11.64 -1.58
N SER A 24 8.36 -12.59 -2.03
CA SER A 24 8.30 -13.05 -3.41
C SER A 24 6.96 -13.73 -3.70
N THR A 25 6.44 -14.50 -2.75
CA THR A 25 5.13 -15.16 -2.88
C THR A 25 3.99 -14.15 -2.83
N ILE A 26 4.04 -13.15 -1.94
CA ILE A 26 3.06 -12.05 -1.87
C ILE A 26 3.02 -11.29 -3.21
N ARG A 27 4.18 -10.81 -3.70
CA ARG A 27 4.30 -10.08 -4.97
C ARG A 27 3.79 -10.91 -6.15
N GLY A 28 4.14 -12.20 -6.19
CA GLY A 28 3.67 -13.09 -7.23
C GLY A 28 2.16 -13.26 -7.21
N GLY A 29 1.57 -13.49 -6.04
CA GLY A 29 0.13 -13.63 -5.88
C GLY A 29 -0.62 -12.36 -6.29
N SER A 30 -0.22 -11.19 -5.77
CA SER A 30 -0.91 -9.91 -6.03
C SER A 30 -0.95 -9.57 -7.52
N PHE A 31 0.17 -9.70 -8.22
CA PHE A 31 0.27 -9.38 -9.64
C PHE A 31 -0.39 -10.41 -10.55
N LEU A 32 -0.30 -11.71 -10.23
CA LEU A 32 -0.97 -12.74 -11.02
C LEU A 32 -2.49 -12.51 -11.09
N LEU A 33 -3.11 -12.06 -10.01
CA LEU A 33 -4.53 -11.74 -9.97
C LEU A 33 -4.88 -10.56 -10.89
N LEU A 34 -4.10 -9.48 -10.78
CA LEU A 34 -4.27 -8.30 -11.62
C LEU A 34 -4.12 -8.66 -13.11
N ASP A 35 -3.11 -9.45 -13.43
CA ASP A 35 -2.78 -9.87 -14.79
C ASP A 35 -3.83 -10.79 -15.38
N ALA A 36 -4.30 -11.75 -14.58
CA ALA A 36 -5.29 -12.72 -15.03
C ALA A 36 -6.56 -12.02 -15.51
N VAL A 37 -7.07 -11.03 -14.78
CA VAL A 37 -8.26 -10.29 -15.19
C VAL A 37 -7.99 -9.37 -16.38
N ASN A 38 -6.83 -8.71 -16.41
CA ASN A 38 -6.47 -7.81 -17.53
C ASN A 38 -6.30 -8.56 -18.87
N GLU A 39 -5.87 -9.81 -18.84
CA GLU A 39 -5.62 -10.61 -20.04
C GLU A 39 -6.87 -11.32 -20.58
N LEU A 40 -8.00 -11.29 -19.87
CA LEU A 40 -9.24 -11.98 -20.27
C LEU A 40 -9.69 -11.59 -21.67
N ALA A 41 -9.94 -10.30 -21.94
CA ALA A 41 -10.42 -9.84 -23.25
C ALA A 41 -9.39 -10.04 -24.38
N ASN A 42 -8.10 -10.11 -24.05
CA ASN A 42 -7.06 -10.41 -25.03
C ASN A 42 -7.05 -11.90 -25.40
N SER A 43 -7.38 -12.78 -24.45
CA SER A 43 -7.29 -14.23 -24.60
C SER A 43 -8.62 -14.85 -25.05
N LEU A 44 -9.73 -14.35 -24.55
CA LEU A 44 -11.09 -14.83 -24.79
C LEU A 44 -11.80 -13.82 -25.70
N LYS A 45 -11.79 -14.09 -27.01
CA LYS A 45 -12.25 -13.13 -28.03
C LYS A 45 -13.75 -12.82 -27.97
N PHE A 46 -14.54 -13.64 -27.29
CA PHE A 46 -15.96 -13.36 -27.04
C PHE A 46 -16.19 -12.33 -25.92
N LEU A 47 -15.14 -11.84 -25.25
CA LEU A 47 -15.24 -10.79 -24.24
C LEU A 47 -14.78 -9.46 -24.80
N GLU A 48 -15.67 -8.48 -24.72
CA GLU A 48 -15.30 -7.07 -24.87
C GLU A 48 -15.09 -6.46 -23.49
N LYS A 49 -13.92 -5.85 -23.28
CA LYS A 49 -13.54 -5.20 -22.02
C LYS A 49 -14.28 -3.88 -21.86
N LEU A 50 -15.05 -3.74 -20.78
CA LEU A 50 -15.65 -2.47 -20.36
C LEU A 50 -14.78 -1.76 -19.32
N SER A 51 -14.38 -2.49 -18.27
CA SER A 51 -13.56 -1.97 -17.17
C SER A 51 -12.75 -3.10 -16.53
N THR A 52 -11.55 -2.78 -16.06
CA THR A 52 -10.74 -3.70 -15.25
C THR A 52 -9.91 -2.90 -14.24
N GLY A 53 -9.90 -3.34 -12.99
CA GLY A 53 -9.09 -2.73 -11.94
C GLY A 53 -9.17 -3.55 -10.66
N ALA A 54 -8.11 -3.50 -9.84
CA ALA A 54 -8.07 -4.18 -8.52
C ALA A 54 -8.55 -5.65 -8.57
N SER A 55 -8.06 -6.44 -9.54
CA SER A 55 -8.46 -7.86 -9.72
C SER A 55 -9.95 -8.09 -9.97
N THR A 56 -10.65 -7.06 -10.47
CA THR A 56 -12.06 -7.08 -10.89
C THR A 56 -12.15 -6.68 -12.36
N GLY A 57 -13.11 -7.25 -13.09
CA GLY A 57 -13.37 -6.89 -14.48
C GLY A 57 -14.86 -6.92 -14.80
N LEU A 58 -15.29 -6.02 -15.69
CA LEU A 58 -16.61 -5.97 -16.28
C LEU A 58 -16.49 -6.08 -17.79
N PHE A 59 -17.23 -7.01 -18.37
CA PHE A 59 -17.13 -7.38 -19.78
C PHE A 59 -18.52 -7.48 -20.41
N LEU A 60 -18.59 -7.22 -21.72
CA LEU A 60 -19.72 -7.56 -22.56
C LEU A 60 -19.43 -8.89 -23.26
N ILE A 61 -20.37 -9.83 -23.24
CA ILE A 61 -20.27 -11.10 -23.96
C ILE A 61 -20.77 -10.87 -25.40
N GLN A 62 -19.88 -11.11 -26.37
CA GLN A 62 -20.18 -10.99 -27.78
C GLN A 62 -21.04 -12.15 -28.29
N ASN A 63 -21.78 -11.89 -29.38
CA ASN A 63 -22.73 -12.85 -29.97
C ASN A 63 -22.07 -14.20 -30.29
N GLY A 64 -22.75 -15.29 -29.94
CA GLY A 64 -22.37 -16.67 -30.29
C GLY A 64 -21.88 -17.53 -29.13
N THR A 65 -21.63 -16.96 -27.96
CA THR A 65 -21.28 -17.70 -26.74
C THR A 65 -22.42 -17.63 -25.73
N SER A 66 -22.83 -18.76 -25.16
CA SER A 66 -23.85 -18.74 -24.11
C SER A 66 -23.25 -18.15 -22.81
N PRO A 67 -24.04 -17.44 -21.98
CA PRO A 67 -23.50 -16.83 -20.76
C PRO A 67 -22.87 -17.86 -19.80
N ARG A 68 -23.46 -19.05 -19.72
CA ARG A 68 -22.92 -20.16 -18.90
C ARG A 68 -21.60 -20.70 -19.43
N ASP A 69 -21.46 -20.82 -20.75
CA ASP A 69 -20.20 -21.27 -21.35
C ASP A 69 -19.11 -20.22 -21.15
N ALA A 70 -19.45 -18.93 -21.32
CA ALA A 70 -18.57 -17.81 -21.03
C ALA A 70 -18.08 -17.83 -19.57
N GLU A 71 -18.97 -17.99 -18.59
CA GLU A 71 -18.60 -18.10 -17.17
C GLU A 71 -17.64 -19.26 -16.91
N ASN A 72 -17.91 -20.44 -17.47
CA ASN A 72 -17.07 -21.62 -17.30
C ASN A 72 -15.67 -21.45 -17.91
N GLU A 73 -15.61 -20.91 -19.13
CA GLU A 73 -14.35 -20.68 -19.84
C GLU A 73 -13.50 -19.61 -19.14
N VAL A 74 -14.13 -18.54 -18.66
CA VAL A 74 -13.47 -17.52 -17.83
C VAL A 74 -12.92 -18.13 -16.55
N ARG A 75 -13.70 -18.94 -15.81
CA ARG A 75 -13.22 -19.62 -14.59
C ARG A 75 -12.04 -20.54 -14.88
N ALA A 76 -12.09 -21.31 -15.97
CA ALA A 76 -11.01 -22.19 -16.39
C ALA A 76 -9.72 -21.40 -16.71
N PHE A 77 -9.85 -20.32 -17.50
CA PHE A 77 -8.75 -19.44 -17.82
C PHE A 77 -8.10 -18.84 -16.57
N LEU A 78 -8.90 -18.27 -15.67
CA LEU A 78 -8.40 -17.64 -14.45
C LEU A 78 -7.71 -18.65 -13.52
N TRP A 79 -8.25 -19.86 -13.43
CA TRP A 79 -7.63 -20.94 -12.67
C TRP A 79 -6.24 -21.31 -13.22
N GLU A 80 -6.14 -21.54 -14.52
CA GLU A 80 -4.87 -21.87 -15.17
C GLU A 80 -3.86 -20.74 -15.04
N LYS A 81 -4.29 -19.51 -15.32
CA LYS A 81 -3.44 -18.32 -15.30
C LYS A 81 -2.86 -18.03 -13.91
N THR A 82 -3.61 -18.35 -12.87
CA THR A 82 -3.16 -18.20 -11.48
C THR A 82 -2.50 -19.48 -10.93
N GLY A 83 -2.41 -20.57 -11.68
CA GLY A 83 -1.92 -21.84 -11.12
C GLY A 83 -2.77 -22.34 -9.94
N GLY A 84 -4.05 -21.97 -9.91
CA GLY A 84 -5.04 -22.42 -8.93
C GLY A 84 -4.85 -21.90 -7.51
N HIS A 85 -4.07 -20.83 -7.27
CA HIS A 85 -3.90 -20.28 -5.93
C HIS A 85 -5.06 -19.39 -5.47
N ALA A 86 -5.88 -18.91 -6.41
CA ALA A 86 -6.90 -17.90 -6.19
C ALA A 86 -8.31 -18.40 -6.50
N THR A 87 -9.30 -17.82 -5.84
CA THR A 87 -10.72 -18.00 -6.15
C THR A 87 -11.29 -16.77 -6.82
N PHE A 88 -12.17 -17.00 -7.79
CA PHE A 88 -12.82 -15.96 -8.56
C PHE A 88 -14.32 -16.23 -8.60
N VAL A 89 -15.10 -15.20 -8.37
CA VAL A 89 -16.53 -15.21 -8.68
C VAL A 89 -16.72 -14.66 -10.09
N VAL A 90 -17.48 -15.39 -10.89
CA VAL A 90 -17.76 -15.04 -12.29
C VAL A 90 -19.24 -15.24 -12.52
N ASN A 91 -19.96 -14.15 -12.75
CA ASN A 91 -21.39 -14.18 -13.00
C ASN A 91 -21.75 -13.28 -14.18
N SER A 92 -22.79 -13.68 -14.89
CA SER A 92 -23.34 -12.98 -16.03
C SER A 92 -24.84 -12.73 -15.87
N ILE A 93 -25.34 -11.66 -16.49
CA ILE A 93 -26.77 -11.34 -16.54
C ILE A 93 -27.16 -10.90 -17.96
N ASP A 94 -28.43 -11.13 -18.31
CA ASP A 94 -29.05 -10.50 -19.48
C ASP A 94 -29.45 -9.08 -19.10
N ALA A 95 -28.95 -8.09 -19.84
CA ALA A 95 -29.30 -6.69 -19.59
C ALA A 95 -30.79 -6.41 -19.83
N GLY A 96 -31.45 -7.08 -20.77
CA GLY A 96 -32.83 -6.80 -21.12
C GLY A 96 -33.11 -5.29 -21.29
N SER A 97 -33.98 -4.75 -20.43
CA SER A 97 -34.32 -3.31 -20.36
C SER A 97 -33.68 -2.57 -19.17
N MET A 98 -32.72 -3.18 -18.47
CA MET A 98 -32.08 -2.60 -17.30
C MET A 98 -31.16 -1.44 -17.71
N SER A 99 -31.12 -0.42 -16.87
CA SER A 99 -30.10 0.62 -16.94
C SER A 99 -28.71 0.06 -16.58
N PHE A 100 -27.65 0.76 -16.99
CA PHE A 100 -26.28 0.37 -16.66
C PHE A 100 -26.05 0.25 -15.14
N LYS A 101 -26.66 1.14 -14.35
CA LYS A 101 -26.61 1.09 -12.89
C LYS A 101 -27.25 -0.20 -12.35
N GLU A 102 -28.46 -0.53 -12.80
CA GLU A 102 -29.15 -1.75 -12.38
C GLU A 102 -28.36 -3.01 -12.78
N ILE A 103 -27.72 -3.00 -13.95
CA ILE A 103 -26.84 -4.07 -14.42
C ILE A 103 -25.65 -4.25 -13.46
N HIS A 104 -24.97 -3.16 -13.13
CA HIS A 104 -23.81 -3.18 -12.24
C HIS A 104 -24.18 -3.66 -10.83
N GLU A 105 -25.27 -3.14 -10.25
CA GLU A 105 -25.77 -3.55 -8.94
C GLU A 105 -26.19 -5.02 -8.91
N SER A 106 -26.86 -5.50 -9.97
CA SER A 106 -27.30 -6.89 -10.07
C SER A 106 -26.13 -7.86 -10.21
N LEU A 107 -25.12 -7.52 -11.03
CA LEU A 107 -23.88 -8.31 -11.13
C LEU A 107 -23.10 -8.29 -9.81
N PHE A 108 -23.04 -7.14 -9.14
CA PHE A 108 -22.36 -7.05 -7.84
C PHE A 108 -23.05 -7.95 -6.80
N ALA A 109 -24.38 -7.91 -6.72
CA ALA A 109 -25.17 -8.77 -5.84
C ALA A 109 -24.97 -10.26 -6.17
N ALA A 110 -24.99 -10.63 -7.46
CA ALA A 110 -24.71 -11.99 -7.90
C ALA A 110 -23.31 -12.47 -7.49
N ASN A 111 -22.29 -11.62 -7.69
CA ASN A 111 -20.93 -11.91 -7.26
C ASN A 111 -20.82 -12.10 -5.74
N ARG A 112 -21.48 -11.26 -4.94
CA ARG A 112 -21.52 -11.43 -3.48
C ARG A 112 -22.18 -12.75 -3.08
N TRP A 113 -23.28 -13.10 -3.72
CA TRP A 113 -23.95 -14.38 -3.49
C TRP A 113 -23.04 -15.57 -3.82
N SER A 114 -22.40 -15.54 -4.99
CA SER A 114 -21.44 -16.57 -5.40
C SER A 114 -20.25 -16.64 -4.44
N GLN A 115 -19.78 -15.52 -3.91
CA GLN A 115 -18.66 -15.48 -2.96
C GLN A 115 -18.94 -16.33 -1.71
N PHE A 116 -20.18 -16.34 -1.20
CA PHE A 116 -20.57 -17.18 -0.06
C PHE A 116 -20.56 -18.68 -0.38
N GLN A 117 -20.47 -19.05 -1.65
CA GLN A 117 -20.40 -20.44 -2.12
C GLN A 117 -18.99 -20.87 -2.52
N GLU A 118 -18.04 -19.93 -2.59
CA GLU A 118 -16.66 -20.21 -2.95
C GLU A 118 -15.85 -20.72 -1.76
N LEU A 119 -14.90 -21.61 -2.03
CA LEU A 119 -13.94 -22.05 -1.01
C LEU A 119 -13.00 -20.90 -0.64
N THR A 120 -12.74 -20.73 0.65
CA THR A 120 -11.76 -19.76 1.15
C THR A 120 -10.35 -20.07 0.66
N ILE A 121 -10.02 -21.37 0.56
CA ILE A 121 -8.71 -21.86 0.11
C ILE A 121 -8.93 -22.85 -1.04
N PRO A 122 -8.55 -22.49 -2.28
CA PRO A 122 -8.67 -23.41 -3.40
C PRO A 122 -7.63 -24.53 -3.30
N TRP A 123 -8.07 -25.78 -3.54
CA TRP A 123 -7.20 -26.95 -3.63
C TRP A 123 -7.82 -28.02 -4.54
N ARG A 124 -7.02 -28.58 -5.45
CA ARG A 124 -7.45 -29.66 -6.37
C ARG A 124 -6.66 -30.96 -6.24
N GLY A 125 -5.75 -31.06 -5.27
CA GLY A 125 -4.96 -32.28 -5.04
C GLY A 125 -5.64 -33.26 -4.08
N GLY A 126 -5.40 -34.55 -4.24
CA GLY A 126 -5.60 -35.48 -3.12
C GLY A 126 -4.51 -35.23 -2.07
N TRP A 127 -4.88 -35.08 -0.81
CA TRP A 127 -3.90 -35.00 0.27
C TRP A 127 -3.40 -36.40 0.61
N LYS A 128 -2.08 -36.63 0.58
CA LYS A 128 -1.49 -37.86 1.10
C LYS A 128 -1.10 -37.63 2.56
N ALA A 129 -1.41 -38.58 3.44
CA ALA A 129 -1.09 -38.47 4.88
C ALA A 129 0.41 -38.25 5.18
N SER A 130 1.31 -38.58 4.24
CA SER A 130 2.75 -38.34 4.35
C SER A 130 3.18 -36.89 4.05
N GLU A 131 2.26 -36.03 3.60
CA GLU A 131 2.54 -34.65 3.23
C GLU A 131 2.32 -33.74 4.44
N GLY A 132 3.39 -33.09 4.91
CA GLY A 132 3.31 -32.05 5.94
C GLY A 132 2.79 -30.71 5.38
N PRO A 133 2.55 -29.71 6.25
CA PRO A 133 2.15 -28.38 5.80
C PRO A 133 3.23 -27.73 4.95
N CYS A 134 2.82 -26.90 3.99
CA CYS A 134 3.67 -26.06 3.20
C CYS A 134 4.45 -25.11 4.12
N ALA A 135 5.76 -25.04 3.92
CA ALA A 135 6.63 -24.31 4.84
C ALA A 135 6.45 -22.79 4.81
N LEU A 136 5.74 -22.24 3.82
CA LEU A 136 5.52 -20.80 3.68
C LEU A 136 4.10 -20.36 4.03
N ASP A 137 3.07 -21.13 3.66
CA ASP A 137 1.68 -20.78 3.99
C ASP A 137 1.15 -21.48 5.25
N GLY A 138 1.80 -22.57 5.69
CA GLY A 138 1.42 -23.33 6.87
C GLY A 138 0.08 -24.06 6.77
N VAL A 139 -0.62 -24.00 5.62
CA VAL A 139 -1.99 -24.49 5.45
C VAL A 139 -2.10 -25.58 4.39
N ARG A 140 -1.57 -25.35 3.18
CA ARG A 140 -1.70 -26.32 2.07
C ARG A 140 -0.65 -27.43 2.20
N PRO A 141 -0.86 -28.62 1.63
CA PRO A 141 0.17 -29.68 1.63
C PRO A 141 1.45 -29.24 0.90
N GLY A 142 2.60 -29.39 1.56
CA GLY A 142 3.91 -29.16 0.96
C GLY A 142 4.39 -30.38 0.17
N THR A 143 4.35 -30.31 -1.16
CA THR A 143 4.72 -31.44 -2.04
C THR A 143 6.04 -31.22 -2.78
N GLU A 144 6.42 -29.96 -3.03
CA GLU A 144 7.58 -29.62 -3.85
C GLU A 144 8.79 -29.25 -2.99
N ALA A 145 9.90 -29.97 -3.11
CA ALA A 145 11.13 -29.68 -2.39
C ALA A 145 11.88 -28.51 -3.03
N VAL A 146 12.15 -27.46 -2.26
CA VAL A 146 12.80 -26.23 -2.72
C VAL A 146 13.95 -25.88 -1.79
N LYS A 147 15.11 -25.59 -2.37
CA LYS A 147 16.28 -25.09 -1.63
C LYS A 147 16.16 -23.59 -1.42
N PHE A 148 16.24 -23.16 -0.16
CA PHE A 148 16.25 -21.76 0.24
C PHE A 148 17.68 -21.20 0.28
N PRO A 149 17.86 -19.86 0.24
CA PRO A 149 19.19 -19.22 0.29
C PRO A 149 20.03 -19.64 1.50
N GLU A 150 19.38 -19.90 2.65
CA GLU A 150 20.01 -20.35 3.89
C GLU A 150 20.53 -21.80 3.81
N GLY A 151 20.25 -22.51 2.70
CA GLY A 151 20.68 -23.88 2.45
C GLY A 151 19.63 -24.94 2.78
N ASP A 152 18.60 -24.58 3.55
CA ASP A 152 17.52 -25.48 3.94
C ASP A 152 16.68 -25.94 2.74
N VAL A 153 16.30 -27.21 2.74
CA VAL A 153 15.30 -27.74 1.80
C VAL A 153 13.95 -27.78 2.51
N LYS A 154 13.02 -26.95 2.03
CA LYS A 154 11.66 -26.86 2.56
C LYS A 154 10.66 -27.37 1.51
N LYS A 155 9.55 -27.94 1.97
CA LYS A 155 8.47 -28.38 1.07
C LYS A 155 7.43 -27.28 0.91
N LEU A 156 7.14 -26.90 -0.33
CA LEU A 156 6.14 -25.89 -0.67
C LEU A 156 4.94 -26.53 -1.36
N SER A 157 3.76 -25.94 -1.18
CA SER A 157 2.61 -26.32 -2.00
C SER A 157 2.81 -25.83 -3.45
N PRO A 158 2.30 -26.53 -4.47
CA PRO A 158 2.45 -26.10 -5.86
C PRO A 158 1.95 -24.68 -6.13
N PRO A 159 0.78 -24.24 -5.59
CA PRO A 159 0.33 -22.86 -5.76
C PRO A 159 1.25 -21.81 -5.11
N VAL A 160 1.85 -22.11 -3.96
CA VAL A 160 2.85 -21.25 -3.32
C VAL A 160 4.12 -21.17 -4.16
N LEU A 161 4.62 -22.32 -4.63
CA LEU A 161 5.82 -22.35 -5.48
C LEU A 161 5.60 -21.55 -6.77
N PHE A 162 4.44 -21.71 -7.40
CA PHE A 162 4.08 -20.95 -8.59
C PHE A 162 4.10 -19.44 -8.34
N ARG A 163 3.39 -18.98 -7.29
CA ARG A 163 3.42 -17.56 -6.87
C ARG A 163 4.85 -17.08 -6.63
N ARG A 164 5.65 -17.80 -5.85
CA ARG A 164 7.03 -17.42 -5.52
C ARG A 164 7.89 -17.26 -6.77
N GLN A 165 7.84 -18.20 -7.70
CA GLN A 165 8.57 -18.12 -8.96
C GLN A 165 8.12 -16.93 -9.81
N MET A 166 6.81 -16.65 -9.86
CA MET A 166 6.29 -15.50 -10.58
C MET A 166 6.71 -14.18 -9.95
N GLY A 167 6.65 -14.05 -8.63
CA GLY A 167 7.10 -12.84 -7.94
C GLY A 167 8.60 -12.58 -8.07
N GLN A 168 9.42 -13.62 -8.12
CA GLN A 168 10.85 -13.51 -8.43
C GLN A 168 11.09 -12.98 -9.86
N LYS A 169 10.35 -13.50 -10.86
CA LYS A 169 10.43 -13.02 -12.24
C LYS A 169 9.90 -11.60 -12.41
N LEU A 170 8.82 -11.26 -11.69
CA LEU A 170 8.15 -9.97 -11.77
C LEU A 170 8.97 -8.84 -11.19
N ARG A 171 9.75 -9.09 -10.13
CA ARG A 171 10.52 -8.04 -9.45
C ARG A 171 11.28 -7.11 -10.41
N ASN A 172 12.02 -7.69 -11.35
CA ASN A 172 12.86 -6.91 -12.26
C ASN A 172 12.09 -6.32 -13.45
N ASN A 173 10.81 -6.67 -13.60
CA ASN A 173 9.99 -6.32 -14.77
C ASN A 173 8.72 -5.54 -14.40
N ILE A 174 8.36 -5.45 -13.11
CA ILE A 174 7.16 -4.80 -12.60
C ILE A 174 7.09 -3.34 -13.05
N TYR A 175 8.16 -2.59 -12.83
CA TYR A 175 8.26 -1.18 -13.21
C TYR A 175 8.24 -1.01 -14.73
N ALA A 176 8.95 -1.89 -15.46
CA ALA A 176 8.96 -1.87 -16.92
C ALA A 176 7.56 -2.09 -17.49
N ARG A 177 6.80 -3.01 -16.88
CA ARG A 177 5.43 -3.32 -17.26
C ARG A 177 4.48 -2.16 -16.96
N ILE A 178 4.51 -1.61 -15.75
CA ILE A 178 3.63 -0.50 -15.35
C ILE A 178 3.90 0.73 -16.24
N LEU A 179 5.17 1.04 -16.49
CA LEU A 179 5.58 2.17 -17.31
C LEU A 179 5.54 1.89 -18.81
N LYS A 180 5.19 0.67 -19.24
CA LYS A 180 5.22 0.22 -20.64
C LYS A 180 6.58 0.49 -21.32
N ARG A 181 7.68 0.28 -20.59
CA ARG A 181 9.08 0.51 -21.01
C ARG A 181 9.85 -0.80 -21.22
N ASN A 182 10.97 -0.69 -21.93
CA ASN A 182 11.93 -1.79 -22.00
C ASN A 182 12.56 -2.01 -20.61
N PRO A 183 12.57 -3.24 -20.05
CA PRO A 183 13.22 -3.50 -18.77
C PRO A 183 14.67 -3.03 -18.69
N LYS A 184 15.40 -3.06 -19.82
CA LYS A 184 16.81 -2.61 -19.89
C LYS A 184 16.99 -1.09 -19.82
N SER A 185 15.92 -0.31 -20.01
CA SER A 185 15.96 1.15 -19.86
C SER A 185 15.63 1.62 -18.45
N LEU A 186 15.35 0.70 -17.54
CA LEU A 186 15.13 0.98 -16.13
C LEU A 186 16.35 0.56 -15.31
N PRO A 187 16.56 1.18 -14.14
CA PRO A 187 17.62 0.81 -13.22
C PRO A 187 17.36 -0.57 -12.66
N ALA A 188 18.42 -1.17 -12.11
CA ALA A 188 18.28 -2.35 -11.28
C ALA A 188 17.65 -1.97 -9.93
N PHE A 189 16.94 -2.90 -9.30
CA PHE A 189 16.32 -2.73 -7.98
C PHE A 189 16.95 -3.72 -7.00
N THR A 190 16.93 -3.40 -5.71
CA THR A 190 17.47 -4.24 -4.62
C THR A 190 16.82 -5.62 -4.56
N ASP A 191 17.56 -6.64 -4.09
CA ASP A 191 17.14 -8.05 -4.13
C ASP A 191 16.49 -8.59 -2.84
N ASN A 192 16.48 -7.83 -1.76
CA ASN A 192 15.76 -8.17 -0.53
C ASN A 192 15.60 -6.90 0.32
N LEU A 193 14.96 -7.01 1.49
CA LEU A 193 14.76 -5.85 2.36
C LEU A 193 16.03 -5.43 3.13
N GLU A 194 16.97 -6.36 3.33
CA GLU A 194 18.27 -6.08 3.94
C GLU A 194 19.10 -5.20 2.99
N ASP A 195 19.35 -5.64 1.76
CA ASP A 195 19.99 -4.86 0.69
C ASP A 195 19.33 -3.49 0.49
N LEU A 196 17.99 -3.45 0.62
CA LEU A 196 17.21 -2.23 0.49
C LEU A 196 17.51 -1.24 1.61
N SER A 197 17.66 -1.69 2.85
CA SER A 197 17.78 -0.84 4.04
C SER A 197 19.19 -0.75 4.64
N GLU A 198 20.16 -1.50 4.14
CA GLU A 198 21.53 -1.46 4.63
C GLU A 198 22.28 -0.25 4.03
N ASP A 199 22.62 0.69 4.90
CA ASP A 199 23.48 1.84 4.62
C ASP A 199 24.07 2.36 5.95
N PRO A 200 25.33 2.00 6.27
CA PRO A 200 25.98 2.43 7.51
C PRO A 200 26.07 3.96 7.68
N ASP A 201 26.09 4.71 6.58
CA ASP A 201 26.18 6.18 6.62
C ASP A 201 24.89 6.83 7.16
N GLN A 202 23.79 6.07 7.24
CA GLN A 202 22.50 6.52 7.78
C GLN A 202 22.37 6.33 9.30
N GLY A 203 23.44 5.88 9.97
CA GLY A 203 23.50 5.79 11.44
C GLY A 203 22.43 4.88 12.03
N ASN A 204 21.58 5.41 12.91
CA ASN A 204 20.53 4.64 13.59
C ASN A 204 19.40 4.16 12.67
N LEU A 205 19.32 4.71 11.45
CA LEU A 205 18.36 4.27 10.43
C LEU A 205 18.89 3.11 9.59
N ASN A 206 20.16 2.72 9.73
CA ASN A 206 20.70 1.53 9.06
C ASN A 206 19.88 0.28 9.40
N GLY A 207 19.48 -0.47 8.38
CA GLY A 207 18.65 -1.67 8.51
C GLY A 207 17.17 -1.37 8.83
N LYS A 208 16.75 -0.10 8.85
CA LYS A 208 15.35 0.31 9.07
C LYS A 208 14.65 0.56 7.74
N ILE A 209 13.42 0.08 7.63
CA ILE A 209 12.51 0.30 6.50
C ILE A 209 11.33 1.16 6.92
N ALA A 210 10.66 1.73 5.94
CA ALA A 210 9.29 2.21 6.04
C ALA A 210 8.39 1.35 5.16
N TYR A 211 7.39 0.73 5.79
CA TYR A 211 6.26 0.13 5.09
C TYR A 211 5.21 1.19 4.88
N ILE A 212 4.88 1.49 3.62
CA ILE A 212 3.94 2.54 3.24
C ILE A 212 2.75 1.85 2.59
N TYR A 213 1.60 1.91 3.24
CA TYR A 213 0.31 1.56 2.65
C TYR A 213 -0.45 2.84 2.33
N ILE A 214 -0.93 2.98 1.11
CA ILE A 214 -1.73 4.11 0.66
C ILE A 214 -3.04 3.58 0.12
N ASP A 215 -4.15 4.21 0.49
CA ASP A 215 -5.49 3.80 0.10
C ASP A 215 -6.33 5.00 -0.32
N GLY A 216 -7.14 4.81 -1.36
CA GLY A 216 -8.05 5.82 -1.88
C GLY A 216 -9.16 6.14 -0.88
N ASN A 217 -9.49 7.42 -0.73
CA ASN A 217 -10.63 7.83 0.08
C ASN A 217 -11.91 7.71 -0.73
N LYS A 218 -12.68 6.65 -0.44
CA LYS A 218 -14.05 6.46 -0.95
C LYS A 218 -14.13 6.34 -2.46
N PHE A 219 -13.09 5.82 -3.11
CA PHE A 219 -13.11 5.61 -4.56
C PHE A 219 -14.26 4.70 -4.99
N GLY A 220 -14.58 3.67 -4.19
CA GLY A 220 -15.78 2.86 -4.39
C GLY A 220 -17.08 3.68 -4.40
N SER A 221 -17.29 4.52 -3.38
CA SER A 221 -18.49 5.38 -3.33
C SER A 221 -18.52 6.42 -4.45
N ILE A 222 -17.36 6.99 -4.83
CA ILE A 222 -17.25 7.91 -5.97
C ILE A 222 -17.62 7.17 -7.25
N ARG A 223 -17.07 5.98 -7.48
CA ARG A 223 -17.40 5.16 -8.64
C ARG A 223 -18.90 4.84 -8.67
N ASP A 224 -19.46 4.35 -7.57
CA ASP A 224 -20.86 3.91 -7.53
C ASP A 224 -21.84 5.10 -7.66
N THR A 225 -21.46 6.31 -7.21
CA THR A 225 -22.30 7.51 -7.32
C THR A 225 -22.24 8.15 -8.71
N PHE A 226 -21.05 8.18 -9.33
CA PHE A 226 -20.79 9.00 -10.52
C PHE A 226 -20.59 8.19 -11.81
N CYS A 227 -20.16 6.92 -11.74
CA CYS A 227 -19.99 6.05 -12.90
C CYS A 227 -21.32 5.43 -13.35
N LEU A 228 -22.30 6.27 -13.69
CA LEU A 228 -23.65 5.85 -14.12
C LEU A 228 -23.72 5.40 -15.59
N SER A 229 -22.62 5.52 -16.33
CA SER A 229 -22.49 5.09 -17.71
C SER A 229 -21.16 4.40 -17.96
N GLU A 230 -21.10 3.61 -19.03
CA GLU A 230 -19.89 2.92 -19.48
C GLU A 230 -18.74 3.90 -19.75
N ASN A 231 -19.02 5.03 -20.42
CA ASN A 231 -18.01 6.04 -20.74
C ASN A 231 -17.39 6.64 -19.48
N PHE A 232 -18.22 6.99 -18.48
CA PHE A 232 -17.72 7.57 -17.24
C PHE A 232 -16.86 6.56 -16.44
N LEU A 233 -17.23 5.28 -16.45
CA LEU A 233 -16.41 4.22 -15.84
C LEU A 233 -15.05 4.08 -16.55
N LYS A 234 -15.03 4.11 -17.88
CA LYS A 234 -13.80 4.09 -18.68
C LYS A 234 -12.91 5.31 -18.42
N ASP A 235 -13.52 6.49 -18.31
CA ASP A 235 -12.79 7.73 -18.01
C ASP A 235 -12.23 7.72 -16.58
N PHE A 236 -12.99 7.23 -15.60
CA PHE A 236 -12.52 7.03 -14.23
C PHE A 236 -11.31 6.09 -14.17
N ASP A 237 -11.42 4.92 -14.80
CA ASP A 237 -10.34 3.94 -14.84
C ASP A 237 -9.09 4.50 -15.53
N ARG A 238 -9.25 5.23 -16.65
CA ARG A 238 -8.14 5.89 -17.34
C ARG A 238 -7.45 6.92 -16.45
N ALA A 239 -8.23 7.77 -15.77
CA ALA A 239 -7.70 8.79 -14.88
C ALA A 239 -6.86 8.17 -13.75
N VAL A 240 -7.37 7.13 -13.09
CA VAL A 240 -6.67 6.47 -11.97
C VAL A 240 -5.45 5.68 -12.46
N GLN A 241 -5.57 4.88 -13.53
CA GLN A 241 -4.51 3.97 -13.95
C GLN A 241 -3.44 4.65 -14.80
N GLU A 242 -3.86 5.38 -15.84
CA GLU A 242 -2.95 5.87 -16.89
C GLU A 242 -2.47 7.29 -16.61
N GLU A 243 -3.34 8.15 -16.09
CA GLU A 243 -3.03 9.55 -15.92
C GLU A 243 -2.47 9.88 -14.53
N PHE A 244 -2.76 9.05 -13.51
CA PHE A 244 -2.19 9.20 -12.16
C PHE A 244 -1.02 8.26 -11.90
N ARG A 245 -1.27 6.95 -11.87
CA ARG A 245 -0.36 5.97 -11.28
C ARG A 245 0.94 5.76 -12.05
N ALA A 246 0.88 5.55 -13.36
CA ALA A 246 2.09 5.37 -14.16
C ALA A 246 2.99 6.63 -14.14
N PRO A 247 2.46 7.85 -14.37
CA PRO A 247 3.24 9.09 -14.22
C PRO A 247 3.81 9.32 -12.82
N LEU A 248 3.05 9.02 -11.76
CA LEU A 248 3.53 9.09 -10.38
C LEU A 248 4.73 8.17 -10.16
N LEU A 249 4.63 6.91 -10.60
CA LEU A 249 5.71 5.94 -10.48
C LEU A 249 6.94 6.36 -11.27
N GLU A 250 6.74 6.91 -12.47
CA GLU A 250 7.84 7.44 -13.27
C GLU A 250 8.56 8.59 -12.56
N ARG A 251 7.81 9.54 -11.98
CA ARG A 251 8.37 10.64 -11.20
C ARG A 251 9.14 10.14 -9.99
N LEU A 252 8.61 9.16 -9.28
CA LEU A 252 9.27 8.54 -8.13
C LEU A 252 10.60 7.89 -8.53
N ILE A 253 10.59 7.01 -9.54
CA ILE A 253 11.79 6.33 -10.02
C ILE A 253 12.83 7.34 -10.49
N THR A 254 12.43 8.33 -11.31
CA THR A 254 13.34 9.36 -11.81
C THR A 254 13.99 10.13 -10.67
N SER A 255 13.20 10.51 -9.65
CA SER A 255 13.73 11.23 -8.50
C SER A 255 14.70 10.39 -7.68
N MET A 256 14.42 9.10 -7.49
CA MET A 256 15.30 8.18 -6.77
C MET A 256 16.57 7.85 -7.57
N GLU A 257 16.52 7.84 -8.90
CA GLU A 257 17.71 7.62 -9.75
C GLU A 257 18.71 8.77 -9.64
N THR A 258 18.22 10.01 -9.54
CA THR A 258 19.07 11.21 -9.43
C THR A 258 19.71 11.35 -8.05
N ASP A 259 19.22 10.59 -7.07
CA ASP A 259 19.61 10.69 -5.68
C ASP A 259 20.53 9.51 -5.30
N SER A 260 21.77 9.81 -4.91
CA SER A 260 22.77 8.79 -4.63
C SER A 260 22.41 7.89 -3.44
N VAL A 261 21.75 8.42 -2.41
CA VAL A 261 21.41 7.65 -1.21
C VAL A 261 20.14 6.80 -1.38
N SER A 262 19.40 6.98 -2.48
CA SER A 262 18.34 6.06 -2.92
C SER A 262 18.89 4.82 -3.61
N LYS A 263 20.21 4.72 -3.79
CA LYS A 263 20.89 3.62 -4.47
C LYS A 263 21.81 2.86 -3.52
N THR A 264 22.02 1.58 -3.79
CA THR A 264 23.07 0.79 -3.14
C THR A 264 24.44 1.10 -3.73
N GLY A 265 25.51 0.60 -3.11
CA GLY A 265 26.86 0.64 -3.69
C GLY A 265 26.97 -0.05 -5.06
N GLU A 266 26.06 -0.97 -5.37
CA GLU A 266 25.93 -1.64 -6.68
C GLU A 266 25.04 -0.87 -7.66
N ASN A 267 24.66 0.38 -7.34
CA ASN A 267 23.78 1.23 -8.15
C ASN A 267 22.38 0.62 -8.39
N LYS A 268 21.87 -0.18 -7.43
CA LYS A 268 20.48 -0.67 -7.42
C LYS A 268 19.58 0.30 -6.67
N LEU A 269 18.43 0.65 -7.21
CA LEU A 269 17.42 1.47 -6.53
C LEU A 269 16.83 0.72 -5.32
N ARG A 270 16.70 1.44 -4.20
CA ARG A 270 16.14 0.97 -2.93
C ARG A 270 14.61 1.18 -2.89
N LEU A 271 13.88 0.46 -3.73
CA LEU A 271 12.42 0.52 -3.82
C LEU A 271 11.84 -0.88 -4.03
N GLU A 272 10.81 -1.22 -3.28
CA GLU A 272 10.06 -2.46 -3.42
C GLU A 272 8.55 -2.17 -3.47
N THR A 273 7.86 -2.79 -4.43
CA THR A 273 6.40 -2.66 -4.60
C THR A 273 5.73 -4.02 -4.36
N LEU A 274 4.94 -4.11 -3.29
CA LEU A 274 4.25 -5.34 -2.89
C LEU A 274 2.85 -5.45 -3.50
N LEU A 275 2.16 -4.30 -3.59
CA LEU A 275 0.83 -4.18 -4.17
C LEU A 275 0.75 -2.93 -5.04
N TRP A 276 0.13 -3.09 -6.20
CA TRP A 276 -0.16 -2.05 -7.17
C TRP A 276 -1.61 -2.21 -7.63
N GLY A 277 -2.55 -1.93 -6.73
CA GLY A 277 -4.00 -2.08 -6.91
C GLY A 277 -4.68 -0.75 -7.28
N GLY A 278 -5.95 -0.81 -7.70
CA GLY A 278 -6.75 0.31 -8.21
C GLY A 278 -6.37 1.67 -7.60
N ASP A 279 -6.76 1.84 -6.35
CA ASP A 279 -6.54 2.96 -5.45
C ASP A 279 -5.59 2.64 -4.28
N GLU A 280 -5.20 1.38 -4.15
CA GLU A 280 -4.30 0.87 -3.12
C GLU A 280 -2.86 0.73 -3.64
N ILE A 281 -1.88 1.16 -2.84
CA ILE A 281 -0.44 1.01 -3.12
C ILE A 281 0.27 0.54 -1.85
N GLU A 282 1.12 -0.48 -1.97
CA GLU A 282 2.02 -0.90 -0.90
C GLU A 282 3.48 -0.83 -1.36
N TRP A 283 4.25 0.07 -0.75
CA TRP A 283 5.68 0.26 -0.98
C TRP A 283 6.49 -0.05 0.26
N VAL A 284 7.72 -0.53 0.04
CA VAL A 284 8.75 -0.61 1.07
C VAL A 284 9.97 0.16 0.57
N VAL A 285 10.44 1.08 1.40
CA VAL A 285 11.61 1.94 1.14
C VAL A 285 12.49 2.01 2.39
N PRO A 286 13.76 2.44 2.27
CA PRO A 286 14.55 2.74 3.45
C PRO A 286 13.84 3.76 4.33
N ALA A 287 13.98 3.63 5.66
CA ALA A 287 13.31 4.54 6.59
C ALA A 287 13.61 6.02 6.32
N TRP A 288 14.87 6.34 5.95
CA TRP A 288 15.31 7.68 5.60
C TRP A 288 14.76 8.23 4.27
N LYS A 289 14.09 7.39 3.47
CA LYS A 289 13.45 7.79 2.20
C LYS A 289 11.94 7.88 2.25
N ALA A 290 11.31 7.42 3.34
CA ALA A 290 9.86 7.44 3.47
C ALA A 290 9.26 8.84 3.22
N TRP A 291 9.87 9.87 3.82
CA TRP A 291 9.37 11.24 3.73
C TRP A 291 9.41 11.78 2.31
N HIS A 292 10.53 11.54 1.60
CA HIS A 292 10.70 11.93 0.21
C HIS A 292 9.68 11.23 -0.71
N VAL A 293 9.47 9.93 -0.53
CA VAL A 293 8.48 9.16 -1.31
C VAL A 293 7.06 9.66 -1.04
N LEU A 294 6.68 9.86 0.22
CA LEU A 294 5.36 10.40 0.59
C LEU A 294 5.15 11.80 0.01
N ARG A 295 6.19 12.66 0.03
CA ARG A 295 6.10 13.99 -0.55
C ARG A 295 5.86 13.90 -2.06
N ILE A 296 6.64 13.10 -2.79
CA ILE A 296 6.42 12.88 -4.22
C ILE A 296 4.98 12.43 -4.46
N PHE A 297 4.47 11.49 -3.66
CA PHE A 297 3.10 11.01 -3.78
C PHE A 297 2.07 12.13 -3.62
N TYR A 298 2.12 12.89 -2.53
CA TYR A 298 1.09 13.89 -2.22
C TYR A 298 1.23 15.18 -3.04
N GLU A 299 2.45 15.56 -3.44
CA GLU A 299 2.69 16.66 -4.39
C GLU A 299 2.41 16.25 -5.83
N PHE A 300 2.35 14.96 -6.14
CA PHE A 300 1.89 14.50 -7.43
C PHE A 300 0.39 14.75 -7.51
N ASN A 301 0.03 15.89 -8.10
CA ASN A 301 -1.36 16.21 -8.39
C ASN A 301 -1.94 15.06 -9.23
N PRO A 302 -3.01 14.38 -8.78
CA PRO A 302 -3.73 13.49 -9.67
C PRO A 302 -4.20 14.31 -10.88
N PRO A 303 -4.40 13.65 -12.03
CA PRO A 303 -4.99 14.29 -13.19
C PRO A 303 -6.24 15.06 -12.74
N PRO A 304 -6.38 16.31 -13.19
CA PRO A 304 -7.19 17.32 -12.54
C PRO A 304 -8.66 16.92 -12.55
N GLU A 305 -9.15 16.44 -11.41
CA GLU A 305 -10.55 16.09 -11.14
C GLU A 305 -11.10 15.00 -12.11
N LEU A 306 -12.16 14.30 -11.70
CA LEU A 306 -13.12 13.90 -12.72
C LEU A 306 -13.71 15.23 -13.21
N LYS A 307 -13.09 15.84 -14.24
CA LYS A 307 -13.28 17.26 -14.64
C LYS A 307 -14.73 17.72 -14.72
N ASP A 308 -15.64 16.80 -15.00
CA ASP A 308 -17.05 17.08 -15.16
C ASP A 308 -17.85 17.02 -13.84
N ALA A 309 -17.28 16.44 -12.77
CA ALA A 309 -17.92 16.23 -11.47
C ALA A 309 -17.32 17.06 -10.33
N GLY A 310 -16.11 17.62 -10.48
CA GLY A 310 -15.47 18.47 -9.46
C GLY A 310 -15.12 17.74 -8.16
N ILE A 311 -14.88 16.43 -8.23
CA ILE A 311 -14.64 15.59 -7.05
C ILE A 311 -13.14 15.40 -6.86
N PRO A 312 -12.59 15.75 -5.68
CA PRO A 312 -11.19 15.49 -5.40
C PRO A 312 -10.95 14.01 -5.13
N LEU A 313 -9.97 13.43 -5.83
CA LEU A 313 -9.40 12.13 -5.46
C LEU A 313 -8.35 12.37 -4.37
N THR A 314 -8.59 11.81 -3.19
CA THR A 314 -7.72 11.96 -2.01
C THR A 314 -7.28 10.60 -1.49
N HIS A 315 -6.17 10.56 -0.78
CA HIS A 315 -5.59 9.31 -0.28
C HIS A 315 -5.18 9.41 1.19
N THR A 316 -5.36 8.31 1.89
CA THR A 316 -4.84 8.14 3.25
C THR A 316 -3.67 7.18 3.24
N ALA A 317 -2.59 7.53 3.91
CA ALA A 317 -1.42 6.66 4.07
C ALA A 317 -1.25 6.21 5.52
N GLY A 318 -0.92 4.94 5.69
CA GLY A 318 -0.44 4.32 6.93
C GLY A 318 1.02 3.94 6.76
N VAL A 319 1.88 4.46 7.64
CA VAL A 319 3.34 4.27 7.55
C VAL A 319 3.86 3.60 8.80
N VAL A 320 4.55 2.46 8.65
CA VAL A 320 5.20 1.79 9.78
C VAL A 320 6.70 1.76 9.56
N PHE A 321 7.44 2.40 10.45
CA PHE A 321 8.89 2.32 10.50
C PHE A 321 9.32 1.17 11.38
N CYS A 322 10.17 0.28 10.89
CA CYS A 322 10.62 -0.89 11.63
C CYS A 322 11.96 -1.42 11.09
N HIS A 323 12.55 -2.40 11.77
CA HIS A 323 13.70 -3.13 11.24
C HIS A 323 13.29 -4.03 10.07
N HIS A 324 14.14 -4.22 9.07
CA HIS A 324 13.81 -5.02 7.87
C HIS A 324 13.43 -6.49 8.18
N ASN A 325 13.92 -7.03 9.29
CA ASN A 325 13.60 -8.38 9.78
C ASN A 325 12.27 -8.47 10.57
N ALA A 326 11.51 -7.38 10.68
CA ALA A 326 10.21 -7.40 11.35
C ALA A 326 9.22 -8.30 10.58
N PRO A 327 8.30 -9.01 11.28
CA PRO A 327 7.31 -9.87 10.61
C PRO A 327 6.38 -9.08 9.69
N ILE A 328 6.62 -9.17 8.38
CA ILE A 328 5.99 -8.29 7.36
C ILE A 328 4.46 -8.30 7.40
N LEU A 329 3.83 -9.44 7.71
CA LEU A 329 2.37 -9.54 7.80
C LEU A 329 1.78 -8.71 8.93
N GLN A 330 2.50 -8.60 10.05
CA GLN A 330 2.05 -7.78 11.17
C GLN A 330 2.27 -6.30 10.88
N ILE A 331 3.42 -5.95 10.28
CA ILE A 331 3.70 -4.59 9.84
C ILE A 331 2.65 -4.11 8.83
N ARG A 332 2.28 -4.98 7.87
CA ARG A 332 1.21 -4.71 6.93
C ARG A 332 -0.13 -4.48 7.62
N LYS A 333 -0.53 -5.38 8.54
CA LYS A 333 -1.76 -5.20 9.33
C LYS A 333 -1.76 -3.87 10.07
N MET A 334 -0.63 -3.51 10.69
CA MET A 334 -0.46 -2.24 11.37
C MET A 334 -0.63 -1.04 10.42
N ALA A 335 -0.02 -1.08 9.24
CA ALA A 335 -0.19 -0.02 8.24
C ALA A 335 -1.65 0.15 7.80
N HIS A 336 -2.39 -0.95 7.62
CA HIS A 336 -3.84 -0.93 7.34
C HIS A 336 -4.65 -0.37 8.51
N ASP A 337 -4.37 -0.82 9.74
CA ASP A 337 -5.03 -0.31 10.95
C ASP A 337 -4.78 1.20 11.16
N LEU A 338 -3.60 1.72 10.76
CA LEU A 338 -3.29 3.16 10.76
C LEU A 338 -4.13 3.93 9.73
N VAL A 339 -4.33 3.39 8.53
CA VAL A 339 -5.22 3.98 7.52
C VAL A 339 -6.65 4.05 8.04
N ASP A 340 -7.16 2.98 8.63
CA ASP A 340 -8.51 2.94 9.21
C ASP A 340 -8.67 3.95 10.36
N LEU A 341 -7.64 4.07 11.20
CA LEU A 341 -7.59 5.05 12.28
C LEU A 341 -7.61 6.47 11.72
N ALA A 342 -6.78 6.78 10.74
CA ALA A 342 -6.74 8.07 10.07
C ALA A 342 -8.07 8.40 9.39
N LYS A 343 -8.66 7.46 8.66
CA LYS A 343 -9.97 7.62 8.00
C LYS A 343 -11.09 7.90 8.98
N SER A 344 -11.02 7.38 10.21
CA SER A 344 -12.01 7.67 11.25
C SER A 344 -12.03 9.15 11.69
N THR A 345 -10.95 9.90 11.41
CA THR A 345 -10.85 11.34 11.70
C THR A 345 -11.45 12.22 10.61
N ILE A 346 -11.55 11.70 9.37
CA ILE A 346 -12.12 12.40 8.23
C ILE A 346 -13.55 11.89 7.96
N SER A 347 -14.55 12.63 8.46
CA SER A 347 -15.96 12.32 8.20
C SER A 347 -16.38 12.79 6.81
N GLY A 348 -17.33 12.09 6.18
CA GLY A 348 -17.87 12.53 4.88
C GLY A 348 -16.87 12.42 3.71
N ILE A 349 -17.34 12.64 2.47
CA ILE A 349 -16.44 12.72 1.32
C ILE A 349 -15.63 14.00 1.53
N PRO A 350 -14.29 13.96 1.57
CA PRO A 350 -13.51 15.17 1.76
C PRO A 350 -13.79 16.15 0.62
N ASP A 351 -14.24 17.36 0.95
CA ASP A 351 -14.52 18.38 -0.05
C ASP A 351 -13.23 18.94 -0.69
N THR A 352 -12.07 18.69 -0.09
CA THR A 352 -10.77 19.16 -0.58
C THR A 352 -9.63 18.18 -0.29
N ARG A 353 -8.57 18.24 -1.11
CA ARG A 353 -7.33 17.50 -0.88
C ARG A 353 -6.65 17.86 0.44
N GLU A 354 -6.67 19.13 0.82
CA GLU A 354 -6.08 19.61 2.08
C GLU A 354 -6.66 18.92 3.34
N LYS A 355 -7.89 18.39 3.23
CA LYS A 355 -8.59 17.65 4.28
C LYS A 355 -8.50 16.14 4.11
N GLY A 356 -8.47 15.64 2.88
CA GLY A 356 -8.49 14.19 2.60
C GLY A 356 -7.11 13.55 2.51
N ASP A 357 -6.08 14.29 2.11
CA ASP A 357 -4.72 13.79 1.97
C ASP A 357 -4.02 13.78 3.34
N ILE A 358 -4.09 12.63 4.02
CA ILE A 358 -3.65 12.47 5.40
C ILE A 358 -2.76 11.25 5.58
N ILE A 359 -1.85 11.32 6.53
CA ILE A 359 -0.85 10.32 6.83
C ILE A 359 -0.91 10.05 8.33
N GLN A 360 -0.96 8.78 8.70
CA GLN A 360 -0.75 8.31 10.06
C GLN A 360 0.47 7.39 10.05
N TYR A 361 1.32 7.50 11.06
CA TYR A 361 2.51 6.68 11.15
C TYR A 361 2.68 6.04 12.52
N LEU A 362 3.58 5.07 12.59
CA LEU A 362 4.02 4.39 13.80
C LEU A 362 5.50 4.01 13.66
N ILE A 363 6.28 4.17 14.73
CA ILE A 363 7.70 3.81 14.77
C ILE A 363 7.91 2.66 15.75
N LEU A 364 8.49 1.57 15.26
CA LEU A 364 8.84 0.38 16.03
C LEU A 364 10.37 0.27 16.10
N GLU A 365 10.96 0.86 17.16
CA GLU A 365 12.41 0.85 17.35
C GLU A 365 12.93 -0.53 17.76
N SER A 366 12.18 -1.25 18.61
CA SER A 366 12.42 -2.62 19.08
C SER A 366 11.37 -3.59 18.53
N PHE A 367 11.66 -4.91 18.62
CA PHE A 367 10.74 -5.99 18.24
C PHE A 367 9.59 -6.21 19.24
N ASP A 368 9.26 -5.21 20.07
CA ASP A 368 8.13 -5.30 20.98
C ASP A 368 6.86 -5.17 20.14
N MET A 369 6.40 -6.33 19.65
CA MET A 369 5.21 -6.40 18.84
C MET A 369 4.04 -5.92 19.68
N ILE A 370 3.31 -4.95 19.14
CA ILE A 370 2.11 -4.44 19.79
C ILE A 370 1.13 -5.60 19.97
N GLU A 371 0.93 -6.02 21.21
CA GLU A 371 -0.15 -6.95 21.53
C GLU A 371 -1.49 -6.21 21.37
N GLY A 372 -2.32 -6.68 20.43
CA GLY A 372 -3.68 -6.17 20.24
C GLY A 372 -3.89 -5.30 19.00
N ASN A 373 -4.74 -4.27 19.13
CA ASN A 373 -5.14 -3.37 18.05
C ASN A 373 -4.49 -1.99 18.27
N ILE A 374 -3.99 -1.37 17.20
CA ILE A 374 -3.44 -0.02 17.18
C ILE A 374 -4.33 1.01 17.90
N LYS A 375 -5.66 0.89 17.76
CA LYS A 375 -6.63 1.77 18.42
C LYS A 375 -6.52 1.76 19.95
N ALA A 376 -6.17 0.63 20.55
CA ALA A 376 -5.94 0.50 21.99
C ALA A 376 -4.50 0.90 22.36
N PHE A 377 -3.53 0.58 21.51
CA PHE A 377 -2.13 0.90 21.75
C PHE A 377 -1.85 2.41 21.81
N PHE A 378 -2.40 3.20 20.88
CA PHE A 378 -2.09 4.63 20.78
C PHE A 378 -2.36 5.41 22.09
N PRO A 379 -3.58 5.34 22.68
CA PRO A 379 -3.89 6.06 23.92
C PRO A 379 -3.01 5.64 25.11
N ASP A 380 -2.57 4.38 25.14
CA ASP A 380 -1.77 3.85 26.24
C ASP A 380 -0.30 4.25 26.11
N TYR A 381 0.28 4.07 24.92
CA TYR A 381 1.70 4.31 24.66
C TYR A 381 2.04 5.81 24.55
N TYR A 382 1.18 6.56 23.87
CA TYR A 382 1.40 7.99 23.59
C TYR A 382 0.70 8.91 24.59
N ARG A 383 0.22 8.40 25.73
CA ARG A 383 -0.42 9.25 26.74
C ARG A 383 0.48 10.44 27.12
N PRO A 384 -0.04 11.68 27.15
CA PRO A 384 -1.45 12.09 27.02
C PRO A 384 -1.88 12.47 25.58
N ALA A 385 -1.04 12.29 24.57
CA ALA A 385 -1.39 12.60 23.18
C ALA A 385 -2.47 11.66 22.63
N ALA A 386 -3.31 12.19 21.76
CA ALA A 386 -4.27 11.42 20.99
C ALA A 386 -3.66 11.01 19.64
N HIS A 387 -4.20 9.98 19.00
CA HIS A 387 -3.74 9.55 17.67
C HIS A 387 -3.81 10.69 16.62
N THR A 388 -4.76 11.62 16.75
CA THR A 388 -4.90 12.82 15.90
C THR A 388 -3.70 13.76 15.99
N ASP A 389 -2.90 13.66 17.05
CA ASP A 389 -1.70 14.50 17.22
C ASP A 389 -0.54 14.05 16.33
N PHE A 390 -0.61 12.82 15.82
CA PHE A 390 0.36 12.19 14.92
C PHE A 390 -0.11 12.19 13.47
N LEU A 391 -1.29 12.78 13.19
CA LEU A 391 -1.82 12.92 11.85
C LEU A 391 -1.11 14.06 11.12
N ILE A 392 -0.52 13.72 9.98
CA ILE A 392 0.17 14.67 9.11
C ILE A 392 -0.64 14.85 7.84
N ARG A 393 -0.87 16.10 7.42
CA ARG A 393 -1.48 16.36 6.12
C ARG A 393 -0.42 16.24 5.03
N GLY A 394 -0.79 15.72 3.87
CA GLY A 394 0.13 15.56 2.73
C GLY A 394 0.83 16.87 2.36
N GLN A 395 0.11 18.00 2.39
CA GLN A 395 0.65 19.33 2.11
C GLN A 395 1.65 19.84 3.17
N ASP A 396 1.58 19.32 4.39
CA ASP A 396 2.43 19.75 5.50
C ASP A 396 3.74 18.95 5.58
N LEU A 397 3.92 17.89 4.77
CA LEU A 397 5.13 17.06 4.78
C LEU A 397 6.41 17.88 4.63
N LYS A 398 6.50 18.73 3.61
CA LYS A 398 7.68 19.56 3.36
C LYS A 398 7.94 20.51 4.53
N ARG A 399 6.90 21.20 4.98
CA ARG A 399 6.98 22.13 6.12
C ARG A 399 7.48 21.41 7.38
N ILE A 400 6.94 20.24 7.70
CA ILE A 400 7.36 19.48 8.87
C ILE A 400 8.83 19.07 8.77
N ALA A 401 9.31 18.62 7.60
CA ALA A 401 10.72 18.28 7.41
C ALA A 401 11.64 19.48 7.67
N GLU A 402 11.32 20.66 7.13
CA GLU A 402 12.09 21.90 7.31
C GLU A 402 12.11 22.36 8.79
N LEU A 403 10.97 22.25 9.48
CA LEU A 403 10.88 22.58 10.91
C LEU A 403 11.68 21.57 11.75
N MET A 404 11.61 20.27 11.42
CA MET A 404 12.38 19.22 12.10
C MET A 404 13.89 19.36 11.88
N GLU A 405 14.33 19.75 10.68
CA GLU A 405 15.72 20.07 10.39
C GLU A 405 16.22 21.27 11.20
N SER A 406 15.40 22.32 11.28
CA SER A 406 15.68 23.49 12.11
C SER A 406 15.80 23.11 13.60
N LEU A 407 14.93 22.21 14.09
CA LEU A 407 15.02 21.71 15.46
C LEU A 407 16.28 20.89 15.69
N ARG A 408 16.59 19.92 14.83
CA ARG A 408 17.79 19.06 14.96
C ARG A 408 19.09 19.86 14.96
N SER A 409 19.13 20.93 14.18
CA SER A 409 20.33 21.76 14.01
C SER A 409 20.74 22.51 15.28
N TYR A 410 19.79 22.80 16.17
CA TYR A 410 20.03 23.68 17.31
C TYR A 410 19.50 23.14 18.65
N PHE A 411 18.34 22.48 18.67
CA PHE A 411 17.72 22.03 19.90
C PHE A 411 18.39 20.75 20.41
N PRO A 412 18.82 20.67 21.68
CA PRO A 412 19.49 19.48 22.20
C PRO A 412 18.54 18.28 22.25
N HIS A 413 18.91 17.17 21.58
CA HIS A 413 18.09 15.96 21.55
C HIS A 413 17.77 15.43 22.96
N GLY A 414 18.74 15.49 23.89
CA GLY A 414 18.54 15.11 25.29
C GLY A 414 17.39 15.86 25.99
N LYS A 415 17.15 17.12 25.60
CA LYS A 415 16.04 17.92 26.15
C LYS A 415 14.67 17.48 25.65
N VAL A 416 14.60 16.88 24.46
CA VAL A 416 13.35 16.30 23.94
C VAL A 416 12.89 15.16 24.86
N TYR A 417 13.79 14.27 25.26
CA TYR A 417 13.46 13.18 26.20
C TYR A 417 13.03 13.68 27.59
N GLU A 418 13.72 14.69 28.13
CA GLU A 418 13.31 15.33 29.40
C GLU A 418 11.89 15.91 29.30
N ILE A 419 11.55 16.51 28.15
CA ILE A 419 10.23 17.08 27.90
C ILE A 419 9.17 15.98 27.78
N ILE A 420 9.42 14.89 27.04
CA ILE A 420 8.48 13.77 26.94
C ILE A 420 8.16 13.20 28.33
N GLU A 421 9.18 13.00 29.16
CA GLU A 421 9.00 12.52 30.53
C GLU A 421 8.13 13.47 31.37
N ALA A 422 8.33 14.79 31.22
CA ALA A 422 7.50 15.79 31.87
C ALA A 422 6.05 15.77 31.34
N VAL A 423 5.85 15.67 30.01
CA VAL A 423 4.53 15.54 29.38
C VAL A 423 3.78 14.32 29.92
N ARG A 424 4.43 13.16 29.99
CA ARG A 424 3.85 11.91 30.52
C ARG A 424 3.45 12.03 32.00
N LYS A 425 4.19 12.80 32.78
CA LYS A 425 3.92 13.06 34.20
C LYS A 425 2.94 14.21 34.44
N GLY A 426 2.46 14.89 33.39
CA GLY A 426 1.60 16.06 33.50
C GLY A 426 2.31 17.27 34.14
N GLN A 427 3.63 17.37 33.99
CA GLN A 427 4.45 18.46 34.52
C GLN A 427 4.56 19.61 33.50
N ASP A 428 4.86 20.82 34.00
CA ASP A 428 5.11 21.97 33.14
C ASP A 428 6.43 21.79 32.36
N VAL A 429 6.32 21.83 31.04
CA VAL A 429 7.45 21.65 30.12
C VAL A 429 8.16 22.96 29.76
N GLY A 430 7.55 24.11 30.07
CA GLY A 430 8.08 25.44 29.79
C GLY A 430 9.51 25.63 30.28
N PRO A 431 9.84 25.34 31.55
CA PRO A 431 11.20 25.51 32.07
C PRO A 431 12.26 24.65 31.37
N ILE A 432 11.91 23.44 30.92
CA ILE A 432 12.83 22.54 30.22
C ILE A 432 13.06 23.04 28.79
N ARG A 433 11.96 23.41 28.10
CA ARG A 433 11.99 24.01 26.77
C ARG A 433 12.83 25.28 26.75
N ASP A 434 12.56 26.21 27.67
CA ASP A 434 13.20 27.52 27.71
C ASP A 434 14.71 27.39 28.00
N ARG A 435 15.09 26.41 28.82
CA ARG A 435 16.51 26.06 29.03
C ARG A 435 17.15 25.51 27.75
N GLY A 436 16.47 24.59 27.06
CA GLY A 436 16.93 24.09 25.76
C GLY A 436 17.15 25.21 24.74
N ILE A 437 16.25 26.20 24.68
CA ILE A 437 16.39 27.39 23.84
C ILE A 437 17.51 28.30 24.35
N SER A 438 17.65 28.48 25.66
CA SER A 438 18.66 29.39 26.24
C SER A 438 20.08 28.95 25.92
N ASP A 439 20.31 27.64 25.85
CA ASP A 439 21.59 27.00 25.57
C ASP A 439 22.02 27.14 24.09
N CYS A 440 21.10 27.57 23.22
CA CYS A 440 21.35 27.75 21.80
C CYS A 440 21.95 29.14 21.46
N PRO A 441 22.69 29.27 20.34
CA PRO A 441 23.17 30.56 19.85
C PRO A 441 22.03 31.58 19.68
N ALA A 442 22.28 32.86 19.98
CA ALA A 442 21.26 33.92 19.93
C ALA A 442 20.55 34.00 18.55
N ALA A 443 21.29 33.79 17.46
CA ALA A 443 20.76 33.78 16.10
C ALA A 443 19.79 32.61 15.82
N ALA A 444 19.89 31.51 16.57
CA ALA A 444 19.05 30.32 16.39
C ALA A 444 17.75 30.37 17.21
N LYS A 445 17.66 31.23 18.23
CA LYS A 445 16.53 31.24 19.19
C LYS A 445 15.19 31.53 18.52
N SER A 446 15.14 32.52 17.61
CA SER A 446 13.91 32.86 16.88
C SER A 446 13.50 31.76 15.91
N VAL A 447 14.46 31.14 15.22
CA VAL A 447 14.24 30.02 14.30
C VAL A 447 13.68 28.83 15.06
N LEU A 448 14.28 28.46 16.20
CA LEU A 448 13.81 27.39 17.06
C LEU A 448 12.41 27.65 17.61
N GLN A 449 12.14 28.86 18.09
CA GLN A 449 10.82 29.21 18.60
C GLN A 449 9.75 29.05 17.50
N SER A 450 10.02 29.57 16.30
CA SER A 450 9.12 29.40 15.14
C SER A 450 8.95 27.93 14.75
N ALA A 451 10.00 27.12 14.84
CA ALA A 451 9.93 25.70 14.54
C ALA A 451 9.07 24.95 15.54
N LEU A 452 9.28 25.19 16.84
CA LEU A 452 8.48 24.62 17.92
C LEU A 452 7.01 25.04 17.82
N ASP A 453 6.73 26.33 17.61
CA ASP A 453 5.36 26.82 17.49
C ASP A 453 4.67 26.24 16.25
N GLY A 454 5.41 26.11 15.13
CA GLY A 454 4.92 25.52 13.90
C GLY A 454 4.56 24.05 14.02
N ILE A 455 5.32 23.27 14.79
CA ILE A 455 5.07 21.85 15.00
C ILE A 455 4.02 21.63 16.09
N LEU A 456 4.21 22.23 17.26
CA LEU A 456 3.37 22.01 18.43
C LEU A 456 1.97 22.58 18.23
N GLY A 457 1.83 23.75 17.60
CA GLY A 457 0.52 24.38 17.40
C GLY A 457 -0.25 24.60 18.71
N GLY A 458 0.46 24.75 19.84
CA GLY A 458 -0.12 24.83 21.19
C GLY A 458 -0.50 23.49 21.84
N ASN A 459 -0.30 22.35 21.17
CA ASN A 459 -0.57 21.03 21.73
C ASN A 459 0.72 20.40 22.31
N PRO A 460 0.83 20.25 23.65
CA PRO A 460 2.00 19.63 24.27
C PRO A 460 2.18 18.15 23.92
N GLY A 461 1.12 17.44 23.51
CA GLY A 461 1.19 16.06 23.06
C GLY A 461 2.10 15.87 21.83
N ARG A 462 2.25 16.90 21.00
CA ARG A 462 3.11 16.87 19.81
C ARG A 462 4.61 16.86 20.11
N TRP A 463 5.03 16.98 21.37
CA TRP A 463 6.40 16.66 21.75
C TRP A 463 6.75 15.19 21.52
N LEU A 464 5.77 14.28 21.65
CA LEU A 464 5.94 12.88 21.28
C LEU A 464 6.16 12.73 19.76
N MET A 465 5.45 13.53 18.95
CA MET A 465 5.65 13.56 17.51
C MET A 465 7.06 14.06 17.12
N ILE A 466 7.58 15.10 17.81
CA ILE A 466 8.95 15.59 17.60
C ILE A 466 9.97 14.49 17.93
N ALA A 467 9.76 13.76 19.01
CA ALA A 467 10.64 12.67 19.42
C ALA A 467 10.65 11.53 18.41
N ASP A 468 9.45 11.07 18.02
CA ASP A 468 9.26 10.01 17.03
C ASP A 468 9.94 10.37 15.70
N LEU A 469 9.62 11.55 15.15
CA LEU A 469 10.10 11.95 13.83
C LEU A 469 11.52 12.51 13.83
N TRP A 470 12.22 12.51 14.97
CA TRP A 470 13.52 13.14 15.12
C TRP A 470 14.48 12.67 14.02
N ASP A 471 14.59 11.36 13.78
CA ASP A 471 15.43 10.83 12.73
C ASP A 471 14.71 10.56 11.40
N TYR A 472 13.40 10.40 11.43
CA TYR A 472 12.62 9.91 10.28
C TYR A 472 12.08 11.02 9.35
N ALA A 473 11.85 12.23 9.87
CA ALA A 473 11.44 13.38 9.04
C ALA A 473 12.67 14.10 8.48
N LYS A 474 13.29 13.52 7.45
CA LYS A 474 14.44 14.09 6.73
C LYS A 474 14.11 14.22 5.23
N GLU A 475 14.43 15.37 4.66
CA GLU A 475 14.66 15.51 3.22
C GLU A 475 16.12 15.11 2.99
N VAL A 476 16.33 13.92 2.42
CA VAL A 476 17.66 13.44 2.03
C VAL A 476 17.78 13.46 0.53
#